data_AF-A0A937NU57-F1
#
_entry.id   AF-A0A937NU57-F1
#
_cell.length_a   1.000
_cell.length_b   1.000
_cell.length_c   1.000
_cell.angle_alpha   90.00
_cell.angle_beta   90.00
_cell.angle_gamma   90.00
#
_symmetry.space_group_name_H-M   'P 1'
#
loop_
_entity.id
_entity.type
_entity.pdbx_description
1 polymer ?
#
loop_
_entity_poly.entity_id
_entity_poly.type
_entity_poly.pdbx_seq_one_letter_code
_entity_poly.pdbx_strand_id
1 'polypeptide(L)'
;MKNAVLLVFLLGVSLHVRAAEDLSVLFEKARFLETGKGRPDQARAIYAQIAGAQALSNNVEVVKQSMLRLLALGAGDEQAAEMRTYSGRLLKECGVGLQDVIDVCAAGSTIHLPDGQYQECITIDKAIRLTGESLTGTVMQVTSDMPLISVRHKGDLTLERVTLRSQRETSERRDIPSCALYVRDGKAVVNGCRIEAAGGFQRSPVGVVGTGFSDILLRDSVFSGYEYTIQFARGCKGTVRDCVVLNPGHCGITAGTDSSVEVVRTVVCGSRFHGVRCTGATLNMRENLVVKNKNRGVYLGNRTAHGTIVDNVIAANASGISAFASANVMIESNLLADCTYAGLDLRDTCRLVVQGNTFLGNQRGIVGFLNGNPHRSVFKENRFWQNDADTENLDPPIVQRPQHPPMYATTARGVIRSDGGYKDKETPLSRLWQKWADHTGHSYEGRRRVETSAEVQ
;
A
#
# COMPACT_ATOMS: atom_id res chain seq x y z
N MET A 1 50.54 5.98 46.60
CA MET A 1 49.63 6.23 45.46
C MET A 1 48.80 5.02 44.99
N LYS A 2 49.13 3.76 45.32
CA LYS A 2 48.34 2.59 44.87
C LYS A 2 47.03 2.31 45.65
N ASN A 3 46.84 2.88 46.85
CA ASN A 3 45.65 2.61 47.68
C ASN A 3 44.49 3.62 47.51
N ALA A 4 44.73 4.78 46.89
CA ALA A 4 43.68 5.79 46.68
C ALA A 4 42.77 5.44 45.48
N VAL A 5 43.28 4.68 44.50
CA VAL A 5 42.52 4.27 43.30
C VAL A 5 41.51 3.16 43.61
N LEU A 6 41.80 2.30 44.60
CA LEU A 6 40.91 1.19 44.98
C LEU A 6 39.69 1.66 45.81
N LEU A 7 39.84 2.72 46.61
CA LEU A 7 38.77 3.26 47.45
C LEU A 7 37.71 4.03 46.63
N VAL A 8 38.14 4.72 45.57
CA VAL A 8 37.23 5.39 44.62
C VAL A 8 36.42 4.36 43.80
N PHE A 9 37.03 3.22 43.47
CA PHE A 9 36.32 2.11 42.82
C PHE A 9 35.27 1.45 43.74
N LEU A 10 35.58 1.24 45.02
CA LEU A 10 34.64 0.63 45.98
C LEU A 10 33.49 1.57 46.41
N LEU A 11 33.71 2.88 46.52
CA LEU A 11 32.64 3.85 46.76
C LEU A 11 31.74 4.06 45.52
N GLY A 12 32.33 4.05 44.32
CA GLY A 12 31.56 4.09 43.07
C GLY A 12 30.64 2.88 42.89
N VAL A 13 31.09 1.69 43.28
CA VAL A 13 30.26 0.45 43.24
C VAL A 13 29.19 0.45 44.34
N SER A 14 29.47 0.98 45.54
CA SER A 14 28.51 1.01 46.65
C SER A 14 27.32 1.97 46.44
N LEU A 15 27.55 3.13 45.78
CA LEU A 15 26.49 4.08 45.46
C LEU A 15 25.52 3.58 44.37
N HIS A 16 26.00 2.78 43.40
CA HIS A 16 25.15 2.23 42.33
C HIS A 16 24.29 1.04 42.80
N VAL A 17 24.74 0.28 43.80
CA VAL A 17 23.96 -0.84 44.35
C VAL A 17 22.74 -0.34 45.16
N ARG A 18 22.87 0.76 45.91
CA ARG A 18 21.75 1.31 46.71
C ARG A 18 20.58 1.84 45.87
N ALA A 19 20.82 2.32 44.64
CA ALA A 19 19.76 2.85 43.79
C ALA A 19 18.83 1.78 43.21
N ALA A 20 19.33 0.56 42.95
CA ALA A 20 18.52 -0.53 42.39
C ALA A 20 17.62 -1.20 43.45
N GLU A 21 18.08 -1.31 44.69
CA GLU A 21 17.27 -1.81 45.80
C GLU A 21 16.05 -0.91 46.08
N ASP A 22 16.17 0.40 45.84
CA ASP A 22 15.08 1.36 46.03
C ASP A 22 13.97 1.22 44.97
N LEU A 23 14.33 0.99 43.70
CA LEU A 23 13.34 0.86 42.62
C LEU A 23 12.46 -0.40 42.76
N SER A 24 13.04 -1.52 43.20
CA SER A 24 12.28 -2.75 43.44
C SER A 24 11.22 -2.57 44.54
N VAL A 25 11.56 -1.86 45.61
CA VAL A 25 10.63 -1.54 46.70
C VAL A 25 9.51 -0.62 46.22
N LEU A 26 9.84 0.39 45.41
CA LEU A 26 8.85 1.26 44.79
C LEU A 26 7.89 0.46 43.87
N PHE A 27 8.41 -0.50 43.12
CA PHE A 27 7.61 -1.33 42.23
C PHE A 27 6.59 -2.17 43.01
N GLU A 28 7.00 -2.86 44.07
CA GLU A 28 6.08 -3.65 44.91
C GLU A 28 5.04 -2.76 45.60
N LYS A 29 5.42 -1.55 46.03
CA LYS A 29 4.47 -0.56 46.55
C LYS A 29 3.43 -0.16 45.50
N ALA A 30 3.86 0.11 44.26
CA ALA A 30 2.96 0.45 43.16
C ALA A 30 1.99 -0.70 42.88
N ARG A 31 2.50 -1.93 42.80
CA ARG A 31 1.70 -3.14 42.59
C ARG A 31 0.68 -3.36 43.70
N PHE A 32 1.06 -3.18 44.96
CA PHE A 32 0.14 -3.28 46.09
C PHE A 32 -0.95 -2.20 46.06
N LEU A 33 -0.61 -0.96 45.70
CA LEU A 33 -1.59 0.12 45.55
C LEU A 33 -2.60 -0.18 44.45
N GLU A 34 -2.11 -0.68 43.32
CA GLU A 34 -2.94 -1.06 42.19
C GLU A 34 -3.88 -2.23 42.54
N THR A 35 -3.31 -3.36 42.92
CA THR A 35 -4.05 -4.63 43.03
C THR A 35 -4.67 -4.84 44.41
N GLY A 36 -3.94 -4.47 45.46
CA GLY A 36 -4.37 -4.70 46.85
C GLY A 36 -5.24 -3.58 47.42
N LYS A 37 -5.12 -2.36 46.89
CA LYS A 37 -5.90 -1.19 47.36
C LYS A 37 -6.85 -0.60 46.32
N GLY A 38 -6.80 -1.04 45.06
CA GLY A 38 -7.66 -0.49 44.00
C GLY A 38 -7.39 0.99 43.73
N ARG A 39 -6.14 1.45 43.87
CA ARG A 39 -5.71 2.85 43.67
C ARG A 39 -4.78 2.96 42.45
N PRO A 40 -5.28 2.70 41.22
CA PRO A 40 -4.46 2.66 40.02
C PRO A 40 -3.77 4.00 39.72
N ASP A 41 -4.39 5.14 40.01
CA ASP A 41 -3.78 6.46 39.76
C ASP A 41 -2.52 6.69 40.61
N GLN A 42 -2.51 6.20 41.86
CA GLN A 42 -1.34 6.32 42.73
C GLN A 42 -0.24 5.34 42.34
N ALA A 43 -0.62 4.12 41.95
CA ALA A 43 0.32 3.16 41.40
C ALA A 43 0.98 3.71 40.14
N ARG A 44 0.19 4.34 39.25
CA ARG A 44 0.66 4.95 38.01
C ARG A 44 1.73 6.00 38.24
N ALA A 45 1.55 6.89 39.22
CA ALA A 45 2.55 7.90 39.56
C ALA A 45 3.90 7.27 39.98
N ILE A 46 3.86 6.17 40.74
CA ILE A 46 5.07 5.45 41.14
C ILE A 46 5.69 4.69 39.96
N TYR A 47 4.88 4.04 39.13
CA TYR A 47 5.38 3.40 37.91
C TYR A 47 6.03 4.42 36.98
N ALA A 48 5.46 5.61 36.81
CA ALA A 48 6.03 6.68 36.00
C ALA A 48 7.37 7.18 36.57
N GLN A 49 7.49 7.28 37.89
CA GLN A 49 8.75 7.59 38.57
C GLN A 49 9.82 6.54 38.26
N ILE A 50 9.51 5.25 38.40
CA ILE A 50 10.44 4.16 38.11
C ILE A 50 10.79 4.15 36.62
N ALA A 51 9.80 4.30 35.75
CA ALA A 51 9.97 4.34 34.31
C ALA A 51 10.86 5.51 33.89
N GLY A 52 10.88 6.64 34.60
CA GLY A 52 11.78 7.77 34.34
C GLY A 52 13.26 7.49 34.61
N ALA A 53 13.60 6.41 35.32
CA ALA A 53 14.99 6.04 35.59
C ALA A 53 15.70 5.50 34.34
N GLN A 54 17.01 5.67 34.27
CA GLN A 54 17.85 5.06 33.23
C GLN A 54 17.86 3.53 33.40
N ALA A 55 17.64 2.81 32.30
CA ALA A 55 17.73 1.36 32.26
C ALA A 55 19.21 0.92 32.25
N LEU A 56 19.66 0.33 33.35
CA LEU A 56 20.99 -0.21 33.59
C LEU A 56 20.89 -1.70 33.92
N SER A 57 21.99 -2.44 33.82
CA SER A 57 22.00 -3.90 34.03
C SER A 57 21.44 -4.35 35.39
N ASN A 58 21.52 -3.51 36.43
CA ASN A 58 21.02 -3.81 37.78
C ASN A 58 19.56 -3.41 38.04
N ASN A 59 18.92 -2.64 37.16
CA ASN A 59 17.53 -2.16 37.36
C ASN A 59 16.62 -2.30 36.13
N VAL A 60 17.15 -2.76 34.98
CA VAL A 60 16.44 -2.82 33.69
C VAL A 60 15.13 -3.58 33.78
N GLU A 61 15.07 -4.67 34.56
CA GLU A 61 13.85 -5.46 34.67
C GLU A 61 12.74 -4.68 35.40
N VAL A 62 13.06 -3.96 36.47
CA VAL A 62 12.06 -3.17 37.22
C VAL A 62 11.57 -1.98 36.39
N VAL A 63 12.48 -1.33 35.66
CA VAL A 63 12.17 -0.24 34.71
C VAL A 63 11.26 -0.75 33.58
N LYS A 64 11.61 -1.90 32.99
CA LYS A 64 10.81 -2.60 31.97
C LYS A 64 9.41 -2.92 32.47
N GLN A 65 9.28 -3.61 33.61
CA GLN A 65 7.99 -4.01 34.16
C GLN A 65 7.11 -2.79 34.48
N SER A 66 7.70 -1.70 34.98
CA SER A 66 6.98 -0.45 35.23
C SER A 66 6.43 0.16 33.95
N MET A 67 7.24 0.22 32.88
CA MET A 67 6.78 0.73 31.57
C MET A 67 5.69 -0.16 30.95
N LEU A 68 5.83 -1.49 31.01
CA LEU A 68 4.79 -2.41 30.54
C LEU A 68 3.47 -2.20 31.30
N ARG A 69 3.54 -1.96 32.62
CA ARG A 69 2.33 -1.70 33.42
C ARG A 69 1.68 -0.36 33.08
N LEU A 70 2.48 0.68 32.83
CA LEU A 70 1.97 1.98 32.36
C LEU A 70 1.22 1.85 31.03
N LEU A 71 1.75 1.06 30.09
CA LEU A 71 1.07 0.77 28.81
C LEU A 71 -0.24 -0.02 29.01
N ALA A 72 -0.26 -0.97 29.96
CA ALA A 72 -1.44 -1.77 30.26
C ALA A 72 -2.55 -0.97 30.96
N LEU A 73 -2.18 -0.02 31.83
CA LEU A 73 -3.13 0.90 32.45
C LEU A 73 -3.74 1.89 31.45
N GLY A 74 -3.07 2.10 30.31
CA GLY A 74 -3.50 3.04 29.29
C GLY A 74 -3.29 4.51 29.70
N ALA A 75 -3.58 5.39 28.76
CA ALA A 75 -3.46 6.84 28.92
C ALA A 75 -4.67 7.55 28.32
N GLY A 76 -5.09 8.65 28.94
CA GLY A 76 -5.89 9.66 28.25
C GLY A 76 -5.01 10.48 27.30
N ASP A 77 -5.62 11.34 26.50
CA ASP A 77 -4.93 12.13 25.48
C ASP A 77 -3.76 12.96 26.03
N GLU A 78 -3.89 13.48 27.26
CA GLU A 78 -2.85 14.28 27.92
C GLU A 78 -1.56 13.49 28.20
N GLN A 79 -1.63 12.15 28.37
CA GLN A 79 -0.45 11.32 28.64
C GLN A 79 0.04 10.55 27.40
N ALA A 80 -0.47 10.88 26.21
CA ALA A 80 -0.04 10.25 24.97
C ALA A 80 1.45 10.45 24.68
N ALA A 81 2.03 11.58 25.08
CA ALA A 81 3.46 11.85 24.93
C ALA A 81 4.32 10.90 25.79
N GLU A 82 3.91 10.66 27.03
CA GLU A 82 4.61 9.74 27.94
C GLU A 82 4.56 8.30 27.44
N MET A 83 3.38 7.84 26.97
CA MET A 83 3.24 6.49 26.42
C MET A 83 4.12 6.26 25.20
N ARG A 84 4.30 7.28 24.34
CA ARG A 84 5.26 7.23 23.24
C ARG A 84 6.69 7.07 23.73
N THR A 85 7.07 7.80 24.78
CA THR A 85 8.39 7.65 25.40
C THR A 85 8.58 6.24 25.95
N TYR A 86 7.60 5.70 26.67
CA TYR A 86 7.71 4.36 27.26
C TYR A 86 7.78 3.25 26.20
N SER A 87 6.94 3.29 25.15
CA SER A 87 7.00 2.28 24.10
C SER A 87 8.35 2.31 23.37
N GLY A 88 8.86 3.51 23.07
CA GLY A 88 10.16 3.65 22.42
C GLY A 88 11.32 3.12 23.27
N ARG A 89 11.30 3.41 24.58
CA ARG A 89 12.34 2.94 25.50
C ARG A 89 12.27 1.43 25.75
N LEU A 90 11.08 0.85 25.82
CA LEU A 90 10.92 -0.61 25.91
C LEU A 90 11.59 -1.34 24.73
N LEU A 91 11.35 -0.85 23.51
CA LEU A 91 11.90 -1.44 22.28
C LEU A 91 13.42 -1.20 22.17
N LYS A 92 13.90 0.00 22.52
CA LYS A 92 15.29 0.42 22.27
C LYS A 92 16.25 0.13 23.42
N GLU A 93 15.82 0.34 24.66
CA GLU A 93 16.68 0.27 25.86
C GLU A 93 16.50 -1.06 26.61
N CYS A 94 15.29 -1.63 26.62
CA CYS A 94 14.98 -2.83 27.39
C CYS A 94 14.96 -4.12 26.56
N GLY A 95 15.13 -4.03 25.24
CA GLY A 95 15.14 -5.20 24.34
C GLY A 95 13.84 -6.01 24.34
N VAL A 96 12.70 -5.35 24.59
CA VAL A 96 11.38 -6.00 24.59
C VAL A 96 10.91 -6.20 23.15
N GLY A 97 10.33 -7.36 22.83
CA GLY A 97 9.76 -7.62 21.52
C GLY A 97 8.56 -6.72 21.24
N LEU A 98 8.36 -6.34 19.99
CA LEU A 98 7.19 -5.57 19.57
C LEU A 98 5.89 -6.31 19.87
N GLN A 99 5.86 -7.65 19.73
CA GLN A 99 4.67 -8.42 20.11
C GLN A 99 4.36 -8.28 21.60
N ASP A 100 5.34 -8.33 22.49
CA ASP A 100 5.13 -8.18 23.94
C ASP A 100 4.54 -6.80 24.26
N VAL A 101 5.02 -5.75 23.59
CA VAL A 101 4.48 -4.38 23.75
C VAL A 101 3.03 -4.31 23.26
N ILE A 102 2.74 -4.92 22.10
CA ILE A 102 1.37 -5.01 21.58
C ILE A 102 0.47 -5.74 22.56
N ASP A 103 0.89 -6.89 23.09
CA ASP A 103 0.10 -7.74 23.97
C ASP A 103 -0.32 -7.03 25.25
N VAL A 104 0.57 -6.21 25.84
CA VAL A 104 0.25 -5.47 27.08
C VAL A 104 -0.55 -4.19 26.85
N CYS A 105 -0.41 -3.52 25.70
CA CYS A 105 -1.07 -2.23 25.47
C CYS A 105 -2.60 -2.35 25.46
N ALA A 106 -3.29 -1.34 25.98
CA ALA A 106 -4.75 -1.24 25.85
C ALA A 106 -5.18 -1.12 24.37
N ALA A 107 -6.38 -1.61 24.03
CA ALA A 107 -6.91 -1.41 22.69
C ALA A 107 -7.08 0.10 22.38
N GLY A 108 -6.74 0.51 21.15
CA GLY A 108 -6.68 1.91 20.72
C GLY A 108 -5.33 2.58 20.97
N SER A 109 -4.38 1.92 21.64
CA SER A 109 -3.07 2.50 21.96
C SER A 109 -2.27 2.84 20.70
N THR A 110 -1.46 3.89 20.82
CA THR A 110 -0.43 4.24 19.83
C THR A 110 0.93 3.80 20.35
N ILE A 111 1.61 2.93 19.60
CA ILE A 111 2.96 2.47 19.87
C ILE A 111 3.88 3.22 18.91
N HIS A 112 4.80 4.01 19.47
CA HIS A 112 5.86 4.66 18.70
C HIS A 112 7.03 3.69 18.53
N LEU A 113 7.45 3.48 17.28
CA LEU A 113 8.56 2.62 16.91
C LEU A 113 9.78 3.51 16.64
N PRO A 114 10.81 3.49 17.51
CA PRO A 114 12.06 4.17 17.23
C PRO A 114 12.71 3.67 15.93
N ASP A 115 13.62 4.47 15.39
CA ASP A 115 14.53 4.02 14.33
C ASP A 115 15.28 2.76 14.79
N GLY A 116 15.24 1.73 13.95
CA GLY A 116 15.69 0.38 14.28
C GLY A 116 15.19 -0.67 13.28
N GLN A 117 15.76 -1.87 13.40
CA GLN A 117 15.38 -3.04 12.61
C GLN A 117 14.56 -3.99 13.49
N TYR A 118 13.35 -4.31 13.07
CA TYR A 118 12.44 -5.22 13.77
C TYR A 118 12.30 -6.50 12.93
N GLN A 119 12.66 -7.65 13.50
CA GLN A 119 12.80 -8.91 12.75
C GLN A 119 11.81 -10.00 13.16
N GLU A 120 10.77 -9.64 13.91
CA GLU A 120 9.71 -10.55 14.34
C GLU A 120 8.45 -10.41 13.48
N CYS A 121 7.70 -11.51 13.33
CA CYS A 121 6.35 -11.47 12.78
C CYS A 121 5.37 -11.16 13.91
N ILE A 122 4.43 -10.22 13.68
CA ILE A 122 3.47 -9.78 14.70
C ILE A 122 2.02 -10.10 14.33
N THR A 123 1.19 -10.28 15.35
CA THR A 123 -0.25 -10.47 15.25
C THR A 123 -0.98 -9.30 15.91
N ILE A 124 -2.00 -8.78 15.21
CA ILE A 124 -2.91 -7.74 15.67
C ILE A 124 -4.31 -8.36 15.82
N ASP A 125 -4.79 -8.42 17.05
CA ASP A 125 -6.10 -8.97 17.44
C ASP A 125 -6.99 -7.94 18.19
N LYS A 126 -6.47 -6.73 18.38
CA LYS A 126 -7.14 -5.57 18.95
C LYS A 126 -6.77 -4.30 18.17
N ALA A 127 -7.49 -3.21 18.42
CA ALA A 127 -7.18 -1.93 17.80
C ALA A 127 -5.80 -1.43 18.27
N ILE A 128 -4.88 -1.13 17.34
CA ILE A 128 -3.55 -0.58 17.62
C ILE A 128 -3.13 0.39 16.50
N ARG A 129 -2.46 1.47 16.88
CA ARG A 129 -1.72 2.33 15.96
C ARG A 129 -0.22 2.10 16.14
N LEU A 130 0.49 1.81 15.05
CA LEU A 130 1.95 1.75 14.99
C LEU A 130 2.45 2.95 14.18
N THR A 131 3.31 3.77 14.78
CA THR A 131 3.89 4.95 14.12
C THR A 131 5.41 4.89 14.19
N GLY A 132 6.07 4.85 13.03
CA GLY A 132 7.52 4.90 12.93
C GLY A 132 8.09 6.30 13.14
N GLU A 133 9.23 6.34 13.83
CA GLU A 133 10.06 7.54 14.00
C GLU A 133 10.47 8.10 12.65
N SER A 134 10.85 7.25 11.70
CA SER A 134 11.13 7.67 10.33
C SER A 134 10.84 6.59 9.30
N LEU A 135 10.48 7.01 8.09
CA LEU A 135 10.20 6.07 6.99
C LEU A 135 11.43 5.24 6.62
N THR A 136 12.63 5.80 6.71
CA THR A 136 13.88 5.15 6.30
C THR A 136 14.61 4.43 7.43
N GLY A 137 14.40 4.84 8.68
CA GLY A 137 15.07 4.30 9.86
C GLY A 137 14.22 3.28 10.63
N THR A 138 12.88 3.39 10.62
CA THR A 138 11.98 2.38 11.20
C THR A 138 11.66 1.30 10.18
N VAL A 139 12.38 0.18 10.25
CA VAL A 139 12.27 -0.91 9.27
C VAL A 139 11.86 -2.21 9.96
N MET A 140 10.72 -2.77 9.55
CA MET A 140 10.29 -4.11 9.93
C MET A 140 10.63 -5.07 8.79
N GLN A 141 11.48 -6.06 9.02
CA GLN A 141 11.98 -6.95 7.99
C GLN A 141 12.03 -8.41 8.44
N VAL A 142 11.39 -9.31 7.68
CA VAL A 142 11.39 -10.76 7.95
C VAL A 142 11.74 -11.59 6.72
N THR A 143 12.41 -12.71 6.98
CA THR A 143 12.45 -13.87 6.08
C THR A 143 11.60 -14.95 6.73
N SER A 144 10.38 -15.15 6.25
CA SER A 144 9.41 -16.04 6.89
C SER A 144 8.35 -16.51 5.89
N ASP A 145 7.88 -17.74 6.08
CA ASP A 145 6.70 -18.24 5.37
C ASP A 145 5.38 -17.74 5.97
N MET A 146 5.43 -17.00 7.07
CA MET A 146 4.29 -16.32 7.69
C MET A 146 4.27 -14.83 7.29
N PRO A 147 3.11 -14.14 7.38
CA PRO A 147 3.06 -12.70 7.21
C PRO A 147 3.90 -11.95 8.25
N LEU A 148 4.57 -10.87 7.84
CA LEU A 148 5.24 -9.96 8.76
C LEU A 148 4.25 -9.35 9.75
N ILE A 149 3.09 -8.89 9.27
CA ILE A 149 1.97 -8.42 10.10
C ILE A 149 0.71 -9.20 9.73
N SER A 150 0.09 -9.82 10.74
CA SER A 150 -1.19 -10.51 10.62
C SER A 150 -2.29 -9.80 11.41
N VAL A 151 -3.23 -9.17 10.73
CA VAL A 151 -4.44 -8.60 11.34
C VAL A 151 -5.56 -9.64 11.29
N ARG A 152 -6.02 -10.06 12.47
CA ARG A 152 -7.06 -11.09 12.64
C ARG A 152 -8.42 -10.47 12.91
N HIS A 153 -9.43 -11.32 13.12
CA HIS A 153 -10.78 -10.88 13.47
C HIS A 153 -10.77 -9.96 14.70
N LYS A 154 -11.43 -8.79 14.59
CA LYS A 154 -11.44 -7.69 15.58
C LYS A 154 -10.13 -6.90 15.72
N GLY A 155 -9.10 -7.25 14.96
CA GLY A 155 -7.90 -6.43 14.81
C GLY A 155 -8.17 -5.22 13.92
N ASP A 156 -7.82 -4.04 14.42
CA ASP A 156 -7.88 -2.77 13.69
C ASP A 156 -6.48 -2.13 13.74
N LEU A 157 -5.76 -2.19 12.62
CA LEU A 157 -4.40 -1.65 12.51
C LEU A 157 -4.41 -0.28 11.85
N THR A 158 -3.74 0.70 12.46
CA THR A 158 -3.24 1.88 11.75
C THR A 158 -1.72 1.84 11.71
N LEU A 159 -1.13 1.91 10.52
CA LEU A 159 0.31 1.90 10.31
C LEU A 159 0.74 3.20 9.62
N GLU A 160 1.71 3.90 10.22
CA GLU A 160 2.19 5.19 9.73
C GLU A 160 3.72 5.28 9.76
N ARG A 161 4.33 5.78 8.66
CA ARG A 161 5.78 6.09 8.59
C ARG A 161 6.71 4.91 8.90
N VAL A 162 6.35 3.71 8.46
CA VAL A 162 7.17 2.50 8.62
C VAL A 162 7.52 1.92 7.25
N THR A 163 8.72 1.35 7.12
CA THR A 163 9.08 0.47 6.01
C THR A 163 8.87 -0.99 6.39
N LEU A 164 8.05 -1.71 5.63
CA LEU A 164 7.86 -3.15 5.72
C LEU A 164 8.64 -3.87 4.63
N ARG A 165 9.39 -4.90 5.00
CA ARG A 165 10.13 -5.76 4.09
C ARG A 165 9.86 -7.22 4.38
N SER A 166 9.47 -7.98 3.38
CA SER A 166 9.22 -9.41 3.55
C SER A 166 9.71 -10.23 2.38
N GLN A 167 10.14 -11.45 2.68
CA GLN A 167 10.40 -12.51 1.72
C GLN A 167 10.09 -13.86 2.37
N ARG A 168 9.78 -14.86 1.54
CA ARG A 168 9.57 -16.24 1.98
C ARG A 168 10.87 -16.93 2.36
N GLU A 169 10.80 -17.78 3.36
CA GLU A 169 11.91 -18.61 3.81
C GLU A 169 12.07 -19.81 2.87
N THR A 170 10.97 -20.48 2.57
CA THR A 170 10.92 -21.68 1.72
C THR A 170 10.09 -21.45 0.45
N SER A 171 10.07 -22.43 -0.47
CA SER A 171 9.20 -22.37 -1.66
C SER A 171 7.83 -23.04 -1.44
N GLU A 172 7.53 -23.46 -0.21
CA GLU A 172 6.29 -24.16 0.10
C GLU A 172 5.08 -23.23 0.00
N ARG A 173 3.98 -23.76 -0.55
CA ARG A 173 2.70 -23.04 -0.57
C ARG A 173 1.96 -23.34 0.72
N ARG A 174 1.49 -22.27 1.37
CA ARG A 174 0.68 -22.33 2.58
C ARG A 174 -0.68 -21.67 2.36
N ASP A 175 -1.63 -21.98 3.22
CA ASP A 175 -2.98 -21.39 3.17
C ASP A 175 -2.95 -19.88 3.46
N ILE A 176 -2.10 -19.47 4.40
CA ILE A 176 -1.80 -18.07 4.68
C ILE A 176 -0.54 -17.73 3.88
N PRO A 177 -0.60 -16.74 2.97
CA PRO A 177 0.55 -16.39 2.14
C PRO A 177 1.61 -15.66 2.97
N SER A 178 2.89 -15.98 2.70
CA SER A 178 4.00 -15.10 3.08
C SER A 178 3.80 -13.73 2.42
N CYS A 179 3.68 -12.68 3.22
CA CYS A 179 3.48 -11.32 2.76
C CYS A 179 3.89 -10.29 3.82
N ALA A 180 3.89 -9.00 3.47
CA ALA A 180 4.17 -7.94 4.45
C ALA A 180 2.96 -7.66 5.34
N LEU A 181 1.75 -7.65 4.78
CA LEU A 181 0.52 -7.39 5.52
C LEU A 181 -0.59 -8.33 5.08
N TYR A 182 -1.05 -9.16 6.02
CA TYR A 182 -2.21 -10.02 5.85
C TYR A 182 -3.35 -9.54 6.73
N VAL A 183 -4.53 -9.29 6.15
CA VAL A 183 -5.73 -8.85 6.87
C VAL A 183 -6.87 -9.82 6.59
N ARG A 184 -7.42 -10.40 7.66
CA ARG A 184 -8.58 -11.29 7.60
C ARG A 184 -9.61 -10.90 8.65
N ASP A 185 -10.80 -10.55 8.18
CA ASP A 185 -11.97 -10.20 8.99
C ASP A 185 -11.70 -9.04 9.99
N GLY A 186 -10.82 -8.11 9.61
CA GLY A 186 -10.39 -6.95 10.39
C GLY A 186 -10.15 -5.71 9.52
N LYS A 187 -9.62 -4.63 10.10
CA LYS A 187 -9.36 -3.39 9.35
C LYS A 187 -7.89 -3.02 9.35
N ALA A 188 -7.45 -2.37 8.27
CA ALA A 188 -6.11 -1.81 8.18
C ALA A 188 -6.11 -0.46 7.46
N VAL A 189 -5.45 0.52 8.06
CA VAL A 189 -5.10 1.79 7.42
C VAL A 189 -3.59 1.86 7.32
N VAL A 190 -3.06 1.93 6.11
CA VAL A 190 -1.63 2.08 5.83
C VAL A 190 -1.40 3.44 5.19
N ASN A 191 -0.63 4.29 5.86
CA ASN A 191 -0.53 5.70 5.52
C ASN A 191 0.92 6.19 5.56
N GLY A 192 1.46 6.67 4.43
CA GLY A 192 2.84 7.17 4.41
C GLY A 192 3.89 6.09 4.64
N CYS A 193 3.65 4.87 4.18
CA CYS A 193 4.53 3.71 4.38
C CYS A 193 5.24 3.28 3.10
N ARG A 194 6.30 2.47 3.26
CA ARG A 194 6.95 1.73 2.18
C ARG A 194 6.78 0.23 2.41
N ILE A 195 6.36 -0.51 1.40
CA ILE A 195 6.18 -1.96 1.47
C ILE A 195 6.98 -2.56 0.31
N GLU A 196 8.12 -3.18 0.63
CA GLU A 196 9.15 -3.53 -0.35
C GLU A 196 9.49 -5.02 -0.27
N ALA A 197 9.55 -5.70 -1.41
CA ALA A 197 10.01 -7.08 -1.48
C ALA A 197 11.50 -7.19 -1.10
N ALA A 198 11.81 -7.96 -0.05
CA ALA A 198 13.20 -8.11 0.40
C ALA A 198 14.05 -8.96 -0.56
N GLY A 199 13.44 -9.99 -1.17
CA GLY A 199 14.11 -10.93 -2.08
C GLY A 199 13.70 -10.80 -3.54
N GLY A 200 13.11 -9.66 -3.92
CA GLY A 200 12.45 -9.47 -5.22
C GLY A 200 11.24 -10.39 -5.41
N PHE A 201 10.62 -10.32 -6.60
CA PHE A 201 9.30 -10.94 -6.81
C PHE A 201 9.32 -12.46 -6.69
N GLN A 202 10.42 -13.12 -7.06
CA GLN A 202 10.55 -14.58 -7.02
C GLN A 202 10.54 -15.15 -5.59
N ARG A 203 10.94 -14.34 -4.62
CA ARG A 203 10.97 -14.69 -3.19
C ARG A 203 9.90 -13.97 -2.38
N SER A 204 9.12 -13.08 -2.99
CA SER A 204 8.17 -12.23 -2.29
C SER A 204 6.82 -12.30 -3.02
N PRO A 205 6.03 -13.36 -2.77
CA PRO A 205 4.88 -13.68 -3.61
C PRO A 205 3.79 -12.62 -3.49
N VAL A 206 3.56 -12.06 -2.30
CA VAL A 206 2.53 -11.03 -2.10
C VAL A 206 2.98 -9.92 -1.15
N GLY A 207 2.62 -8.67 -1.44
CA GLY A 207 2.89 -7.53 -0.56
C GLY A 207 1.80 -7.38 0.50
N VAL A 208 0.60 -7.02 0.06
CA VAL A 208 -0.60 -6.87 0.91
C VAL A 208 -1.71 -7.82 0.46
N VAL A 209 -2.35 -8.48 1.41
CA VAL A 209 -3.50 -9.37 1.19
C VAL A 209 -4.64 -9.00 2.12
N GLY A 210 -5.80 -8.73 1.53
CA GLY A 210 -7.08 -8.61 2.23
C GLY A 210 -8.04 -9.73 1.85
N THR A 211 -8.63 -10.38 2.84
CA THR A 211 -9.61 -11.46 2.65
C THR A 211 -10.76 -11.38 3.65
N GLY A 212 -11.89 -12.03 3.35
CA GLY A 212 -13.04 -12.07 4.25
C GLY A 212 -13.73 -10.71 4.35
N PHE A 213 -14.34 -10.41 5.49
CA PHE A 213 -15.03 -9.14 5.73
C PHE A 213 -14.09 -7.98 6.06
N SER A 214 -12.88 -7.99 5.49
CA SER A 214 -11.87 -6.97 5.77
C SER A 214 -12.17 -5.65 5.08
N ASP A 215 -11.74 -4.55 5.71
CA ASP A 215 -11.79 -3.19 5.16
C ASP A 215 -10.40 -2.55 5.24
N ILE A 216 -9.79 -2.30 4.07
CA ILE A 216 -8.39 -1.89 3.97
C ILE A 216 -8.27 -0.59 3.19
N LEU A 217 -7.66 0.42 3.82
CA LEU A 217 -7.28 1.68 3.20
C LEU A 217 -5.75 1.77 3.07
N LEU A 218 -5.27 1.75 1.84
CA LEU A 218 -3.87 2.01 1.50
C LEU A 218 -3.79 3.42 0.92
N ARG A 219 -3.05 4.32 1.59
CA ARG A 219 -2.88 5.69 1.11
C ARG A 219 -1.47 6.24 1.26
N ASP A 220 -1.11 7.18 0.38
CA ASP A 220 0.15 7.94 0.46
C ASP A 220 1.38 7.05 0.61
N SER A 221 1.33 5.84 0.06
CA SER A 221 2.30 4.77 0.32
C SER A 221 2.90 4.24 -0.99
N VAL A 222 4.09 3.66 -0.88
CA VAL A 222 4.83 3.06 -1.99
C VAL A 222 4.92 1.56 -1.79
N PHE A 223 4.58 0.80 -2.83
CA PHE A 223 4.65 -0.66 -2.84
C PHE A 223 5.52 -1.13 -4.00
N SER A 224 6.49 -2.01 -3.75
CA SER A 224 7.45 -2.37 -4.79
C SER A 224 7.94 -3.82 -4.74
N GLY A 225 8.20 -4.38 -5.92
CA GLY A 225 9.03 -5.57 -6.11
C GLY A 225 8.39 -6.93 -5.79
N TYR A 226 7.15 -6.98 -5.29
CA TYR A 226 6.42 -8.23 -5.05
C TYR A 226 5.90 -8.87 -6.35
N GLU A 227 5.68 -10.20 -6.38
CA GLU A 227 5.03 -10.85 -7.53
C GLU A 227 3.60 -10.34 -7.72
N TYR A 228 2.81 -10.36 -6.65
CA TYR A 228 1.51 -9.71 -6.58
C TYR A 228 1.55 -8.63 -5.50
N THR A 229 1.51 -7.35 -5.87
CA THR A 229 1.81 -6.31 -4.88
C THR A 229 0.67 -6.09 -3.89
N ILE A 230 -0.56 -5.94 -4.38
CA ILE A 230 -1.77 -5.73 -3.57
C ILE A 230 -2.86 -6.68 -4.06
N GLN A 231 -3.47 -7.45 -3.15
CA GLN A 231 -4.56 -8.36 -3.45
C GLN A 231 -5.73 -8.20 -2.47
N PHE A 232 -6.93 -8.02 -3.01
CA PHE A 232 -8.19 -8.09 -2.28
C PHE A 232 -9.00 -9.27 -2.80
N ALA A 233 -9.58 -10.09 -1.92
CA ALA A 233 -10.37 -11.25 -2.33
C ALA A 233 -11.43 -11.63 -1.29
N ARG A 234 -12.34 -12.55 -1.66
CA ARG A 234 -13.27 -13.24 -0.75
C ARG A 234 -14.10 -12.27 0.11
N GLY A 235 -14.74 -11.28 -0.51
CA GLY A 235 -15.60 -10.31 0.19
C GLY A 235 -14.90 -9.04 0.67
N CYS A 236 -13.57 -8.95 0.54
CA CYS A 236 -12.81 -7.81 1.06
C CYS A 236 -13.21 -6.49 0.39
N LYS A 237 -13.26 -5.42 1.19
CA LYS A 237 -13.31 -4.04 0.70
C LYS A 237 -11.91 -3.44 0.73
N GLY A 238 -11.52 -2.79 -0.37
CA GLY A 238 -10.19 -2.22 -0.51
C GLY A 238 -10.23 -0.83 -1.14
N THR A 239 -9.47 0.11 -0.59
CA THR A 239 -9.21 1.41 -1.21
C THR A 239 -7.71 1.60 -1.37
N VAL A 240 -7.26 1.86 -2.59
CA VAL A 240 -5.87 2.23 -2.90
C VAL A 240 -5.87 3.65 -3.44
N ARG A 241 -5.31 4.58 -2.70
CA ARG A 241 -5.46 6.01 -2.98
C ARG A 241 -4.15 6.77 -2.84
N ASP A 242 -3.82 7.61 -3.80
CA ASP A 242 -2.62 8.46 -3.71
C ASP A 242 -1.34 7.60 -3.49
N CYS A 243 -1.29 6.39 -4.07
CA CYS A 243 -0.21 5.42 -3.91
C CYS A 243 0.72 5.34 -5.15
N VAL A 244 1.83 4.62 -5.00
CA VAL A 244 2.71 4.21 -6.11
C VAL A 244 2.96 2.71 -6.01
N VAL A 245 2.68 1.98 -7.09
CA VAL A 245 2.89 0.53 -7.21
C VAL A 245 3.90 0.26 -8.31
N LEU A 246 5.07 -0.26 -7.93
CA LEU A 246 6.25 -0.33 -8.78
C LEU A 246 6.72 -1.77 -9.02
N ASN A 247 7.01 -2.07 -10.28
CA ASN A 247 7.73 -3.26 -10.70
C ASN A 247 7.16 -4.60 -10.16
N PRO A 248 5.84 -4.85 -10.22
CA PRO A 248 5.31 -6.14 -9.81
C PRO A 248 5.80 -7.25 -10.75
N GLY A 249 6.10 -8.41 -10.16
CA GLY A 249 6.52 -9.60 -10.90
C GLY A 249 5.42 -10.19 -11.79
N HIS A 250 4.16 -10.00 -11.40
CA HIS A 250 2.98 -10.45 -12.15
C HIS A 250 1.86 -9.39 -12.16
N CYS A 251 1.41 -8.91 -11.00
CA CYS A 251 0.31 -7.93 -10.96
C CYS A 251 0.48 -6.89 -9.86
N GLY A 252 0.21 -5.62 -10.18
CA GLY A 252 0.26 -4.53 -9.21
C GLY A 252 -0.90 -4.61 -8.23
N ILE A 253 -2.13 -4.43 -8.72
CA ILE A 253 -3.35 -4.44 -7.90
C ILE A 253 -4.32 -5.49 -8.43
N THR A 254 -4.80 -6.40 -7.58
CA THR A 254 -5.83 -7.39 -7.91
C THR A 254 -7.09 -7.18 -7.08
N ALA A 255 -8.21 -6.93 -7.76
CA ALA A 255 -9.57 -7.12 -7.25
C ALA A 255 -10.03 -8.55 -7.59
N GLY A 256 -9.94 -9.44 -6.61
CA GLY A 256 -10.29 -10.85 -6.71
C GLY A 256 -11.73 -11.14 -6.27
N THR A 257 -12.20 -12.35 -6.56
CA THR A 257 -13.58 -12.82 -6.35
C THR A 257 -14.30 -12.21 -5.15
N ASP A 258 -15.49 -11.67 -5.39
CA ASP A 258 -16.43 -11.07 -4.43
C ASP A 258 -15.91 -9.83 -3.67
N SER A 259 -14.74 -9.29 -4.05
CA SER A 259 -14.23 -8.04 -3.48
C SER A 259 -14.85 -6.80 -4.12
N SER A 260 -14.77 -5.67 -3.40
CA SER A 260 -15.09 -4.33 -3.91
C SER A 260 -13.86 -3.43 -3.70
N VAL A 261 -13.30 -2.94 -4.79
CA VAL A 261 -12.02 -2.21 -4.77
C VAL A 261 -12.14 -0.85 -5.45
N GLU A 262 -11.77 0.22 -4.75
CA GLU A 262 -11.57 1.56 -5.30
C GLU A 262 -10.07 1.81 -5.51
N VAL A 263 -9.69 2.29 -6.70
CA VAL A 263 -8.31 2.73 -7.00
C VAL A 263 -8.36 4.17 -7.50
N VAL A 264 -7.71 5.07 -6.78
CA VAL A 264 -7.82 6.53 -7.01
C VAL A 264 -6.44 7.18 -7.01
N ARG A 265 -6.14 8.04 -7.99
CA ARG A 265 -4.89 8.83 -8.02
C ARG A 265 -3.64 8.01 -7.70
N THR A 266 -3.60 6.81 -8.26
CA THR A 266 -2.52 5.86 -8.02
C THR A 266 -1.71 5.68 -9.29
N VAL A 267 -0.38 5.60 -9.13
CA VAL A 267 0.54 5.22 -10.20
C VAL A 267 0.75 3.71 -10.13
N VAL A 268 0.54 3.00 -11.24
CA VAL A 268 0.83 1.56 -11.37
C VAL A 268 1.71 1.34 -12.59
N CYS A 269 2.97 0.94 -12.37
CA CYS A 269 3.92 0.81 -13.47
C CYS A 269 4.94 -0.31 -13.33
N GLY A 270 5.53 -0.69 -14.47
CA GLY A 270 6.65 -1.63 -14.52
C GLY A 270 6.26 -3.09 -14.31
N SER A 271 4.98 -3.44 -14.35
CA SER A 271 4.55 -4.83 -14.22
C SER A 271 5.10 -5.68 -15.35
N ARG A 272 5.61 -6.88 -15.01
CA ARG A 272 6.00 -7.87 -16.03
C ARG A 272 4.79 -8.52 -16.72
N PHE A 273 3.60 -8.38 -16.14
CA PHE A 273 2.32 -8.82 -16.71
C PHE A 273 1.31 -7.66 -16.64
N HIS A 274 0.40 -7.68 -15.67
CA HIS A 274 -0.74 -6.75 -15.63
C HIS A 274 -0.50 -5.62 -14.62
N GLY A 275 -0.89 -4.39 -14.93
CA GLY A 275 -0.91 -3.31 -13.95
C GLY A 275 -1.99 -3.58 -12.89
N VAL A 276 -3.25 -3.55 -13.33
CA VAL A 276 -4.43 -3.81 -12.50
C VAL A 276 -5.22 -5.00 -13.06
N ARG A 277 -5.74 -5.85 -12.19
CA ARG A 277 -6.57 -7.02 -12.55
C ARG A 277 -7.87 -7.02 -11.77
N CYS A 278 -8.99 -7.26 -12.45
CA CYS A 278 -10.28 -7.57 -11.87
C CYS A 278 -10.77 -8.94 -12.34
N THR A 279 -11.12 -9.83 -11.40
CA THR A 279 -11.56 -11.19 -11.69
C THR A 279 -12.65 -11.64 -10.71
N GLY A 280 -13.92 -11.51 -11.12
CA GLY A 280 -15.06 -11.88 -10.26
C GLY A 280 -15.38 -10.84 -9.19
N ALA A 281 -15.06 -9.58 -9.42
CA ALA A 281 -15.09 -8.51 -8.42
C ALA A 281 -15.72 -7.23 -8.97
N THR A 282 -15.94 -6.26 -8.09
CA THR A 282 -16.26 -4.87 -8.48
C THR A 282 -15.00 -4.02 -8.37
N LEU A 283 -14.61 -3.38 -9.47
CA LEU A 283 -13.46 -2.49 -9.54
C LEU A 283 -13.91 -1.09 -10.00
N ASN A 284 -13.65 -0.09 -9.17
CA ASN A 284 -13.91 1.32 -9.47
C ASN A 284 -12.57 2.07 -9.53
N MET A 285 -12.11 2.40 -10.74
CA MET A 285 -10.86 3.11 -10.98
C MET A 285 -11.12 4.53 -11.46
N ARG A 286 -10.50 5.53 -10.83
CA ARG A 286 -10.50 6.90 -11.35
C ARG A 286 -9.23 7.69 -11.12
N GLU A 287 -8.95 8.63 -12.02
CA GLU A 287 -7.83 9.56 -11.93
C GLU A 287 -6.48 8.83 -11.77
N ASN A 288 -6.29 7.63 -12.33
CA ASN A 288 -5.05 6.85 -12.17
C ASN A 288 -4.09 7.02 -13.36
N LEU A 289 -2.81 6.73 -13.12
CA LEU A 289 -1.79 6.56 -14.15
C LEU A 289 -1.33 5.09 -14.18
N VAL A 290 -1.72 4.35 -15.21
CA VAL A 290 -1.35 2.94 -15.41
C VAL A 290 -0.44 2.83 -16.63
N VAL A 291 0.86 2.74 -16.40
CA VAL A 291 1.86 3.04 -17.42
C VAL A 291 3.01 2.03 -17.48
N LYS A 292 3.52 1.73 -18.68
CA LYS A 292 4.69 0.85 -18.89
C LYS A 292 4.55 -0.52 -18.22
N ASN A 293 3.38 -1.16 -18.33
CA ASN A 293 3.18 -2.55 -17.95
C ASN A 293 3.32 -3.46 -19.18
N LYS A 294 4.15 -4.51 -19.07
CA LYS A 294 4.59 -5.32 -20.21
C LYS A 294 3.46 -6.05 -20.93
N ASN A 295 2.36 -6.36 -20.24
CA ASN A 295 1.19 -7.01 -20.84
C ASN A 295 0.00 -6.03 -20.86
N ARG A 296 -0.83 -6.02 -19.82
CA ARG A 296 -2.07 -5.21 -19.84
C ARG A 296 -1.98 -4.11 -18.81
N GLY A 297 -2.43 -2.91 -19.15
CA GLY A 297 -2.67 -1.87 -18.15
C GLY A 297 -3.73 -2.35 -17.16
N VAL A 298 -4.92 -2.67 -17.68
CA VAL A 298 -6.05 -3.23 -16.91
C VAL A 298 -6.53 -4.53 -17.55
N TYR A 299 -6.62 -5.61 -16.76
CA TYR A 299 -7.16 -6.90 -17.17
C TYR A 299 -8.47 -7.21 -16.46
N LEU A 300 -9.56 -7.28 -17.21
CA LEU A 300 -10.89 -7.66 -16.74
C LEU A 300 -11.16 -9.09 -17.23
N GLY A 301 -10.93 -10.12 -16.42
CA GLY A 301 -11.00 -11.49 -16.95
C GLY A 301 -10.96 -12.62 -15.92
N ASN A 302 -10.96 -13.85 -16.41
CA ASN A 302 -11.16 -15.14 -15.70
C ASN A 302 -12.55 -15.35 -15.06
N ARG A 303 -13.14 -14.30 -14.49
CA ARG A 303 -14.51 -14.27 -13.99
C ARG A 303 -15.11 -12.88 -14.26
N THR A 304 -16.43 -12.79 -14.30
CA THR A 304 -17.15 -11.55 -14.60
C THR A 304 -16.65 -10.40 -13.72
N ALA A 305 -16.13 -9.35 -14.36
CA ALA A 305 -15.76 -8.11 -13.70
C ALA A 305 -16.90 -7.09 -13.79
N HIS A 306 -17.07 -6.28 -12.75
CA HIS A 306 -18.03 -5.19 -12.67
C HIS A 306 -17.35 -3.87 -12.28
N GLY A 307 -18.05 -2.76 -12.47
CA GLY A 307 -17.65 -1.43 -11.97
C GLY A 307 -17.36 -0.42 -13.06
N THR A 308 -16.46 0.52 -12.76
CA THR A 308 -16.17 1.68 -13.61
C THR A 308 -14.69 1.94 -13.75
N ILE A 309 -14.25 2.37 -14.94
CA ILE A 309 -12.89 2.86 -15.22
C ILE A 309 -13.06 4.23 -15.85
N VAL A 310 -12.83 5.29 -15.09
CA VAL A 310 -13.16 6.67 -15.47
C VAL A 310 -11.98 7.63 -15.30
N ASP A 311 -11.73 8.54 -16.24
CA ASP A 311 -10.72 9.59 -16.09
C ASP A 311 -9.29 9.07 -15.79
N ASN A 312 -8.91 7.92 -16.35
CA ASN A 312 -7.57 7.37 -16.18
C ASN A 312 -6.69 7.63 -17.40
N VAL A 313 -5.38 7.68 -17.17
CA VAL A 313 -4.36 7.56 -18.22
C VAL A 313 -3.78 6.16 -18.19
N ILE A 314 -3.96 5.44 -19.29
CA ILE A 314 -3.51 4.07 -19.46
C ILE A 314 -2.59 4.04 -20.68
N ALA A 315 -1.28 4.10 -20.46
CA ALA A 315 -0.32 4.43 -21.51
C ALA A 315 0.87 3.47 -21.61
N ALA A 316 1.40 3.29 -22.82
CA ALA A 316 2.61 2.49 -23.07
C ALA A 316 2.58 1.08 -22.46
N ASN A 317 1.40 0.45 -22.47
CA ASN A 317 1.23 -0.96 -22.12
C ASN A 317 1.20 -1.81 -23.41
N ALA A 318 1.18 -3.14 -23.35
CA ALA A 318 0.89 -3.89 -24.59
C ALA A 318 -0.57 -3.69 -24.99
N SER A 319 -1.51 -4.07 -24.13
CA SER A 319 -2.89 -3.56 -24.21
C SER A 319 -3.15 -2.54 -23.13
N GLY A 320 -3.91 -1.49 -23.43
CA GLY A 320 -4.40 -0.55 -22.41
C GLY A 320 -5.36 -1.26 -21.46
N ILE A 321 -6.53 -1.66 -21.97
CA ILE A 321 -7.53 -2.45 -21.26
C ILE A 321 -7.82 -3.72 -22.06
N SER A 322 -7.94 -4.87 -21.39
CA SER A 322 -8.47 -6.09 -22.01
C SER A 322 -9.66 -6.64 -21.25
N ALA A 323 -10.75 -6.99 -21.96
CA ALA A 323 -11.98 -7.48 -21.36
C ALA A 323 -12.38 -8.89 -21.84
N PHE A 324 -12.65 -9.76 -20.87
CA PHE A 324 -12.99 -11.17 -21.04
C PHE A 324 -14.13 -11.57 -20.09
N ALA A 325 -14.54 -12.84 -20.15
CA ALA A 325 -15.42 -13.48 -19.18
C ALA A 325 -16.74 -12.71 -18.92
N SER A 326 -17.37 -12.20 -20.00
CA SER A 326 -18.61 -11.41 -19.91
C SER A 326 -18.52 -10.17 -19.01
N ALA A 327 -17.34 -9.55 -18.90
CA ALA A 327 -17.15 -8.32 -18.12
C ALA A 327 -18.22 -7.27 -18.45
N ASN A 328 -18.73 -6.63 -17.41
CA ASN A 328 -19.80 -5.62 -17.47
C ASN A 328 -19.31 -4.35 -16.76
N VAL A 329 -18.60 -3.51 -17.49
CA VAL A 329 -17.85 -2.37 -16.96
C VAL A 329 -18.09 -1.14 -17.82
N MET A 330 -18.26 0.01 -17.17
CA MET A 330 -18.25 1.32 -17.82
C MET A 330 -16.81 1.82 -17.95
N ILE A 331 -16.41 2.18 -19.16
CA ILE A 331 -15.10 2.72 -19.51
C ILE A 331 -15.34 4.10 -20.11
N GLU A 332 -15.07 5.15 -19.33
CA GLU A 332 -15.46 6.51 -19.68
C GLU A 332 -14.33 7.53 -19.54
N SER A 333 -14.21 8.45 -20.49
CA SER A 333 -13.31 9.62 -20.39
C SER A 333 -11.84 9.28 -20.09
N ASN A 334 -11.39 8.09 -20.47
CA ASN A 334 -9.99 7.67 -20.30
C ASN A 334 -9.15 8.09 -21.51
N LEU A 335 -7.85 8.29 -21.28
CA LEU A 335 -6.83 8.32 -22.33
C LEU A 335 -6.12 6.97 -22.40
N LEU A 336 -6.28 6.28 -23.51
CA LEU A 336 -5.60 5.03 -23.83
C LEU A 336 -4.56 5.30 -24.92
N ALA A 337 -3.29 5.32 -24.55
CA ALA A 337 -2.24 5.88 -25.40
C ALA A 337 -1.04 4.95 -25.60
N ASP A 338 -0.46 5.01 -26.80
CA ASP A 338 0.82 4.37 -27.15
C ASP A 338 0.90 2.88 -26.77
N CYS A 339 -0.23 2.18 -26.77
CA CYS A 339 -0.27 0.76 -26.47
C CYS A 339 0.21 -0.05 -27.68
N THR A 340 1.11 -1.01 -27.43
CA THR A 340 1.82 -1.70 -28.53
C THR A 340 0.99 -2.74 -29.27
N TYR A 341 -0.16 -3.14 -28.70
CA TYR A 341 -1.13 -4.06 -29.30
C TYR A 341 -2.50 -3.41 -29.54
N ALA A 342 -3.14 -2.91 -28.49
CA ALA A 342 -4.45 -2.24 -28.57
C ALA A 342 -4.67 -1.26 -27.42
N GLY A 343 -5.41 -0.17 -27.64
CA GLY A 343 -5.92 0.64 -26.54
C GLY A 343 -6.93 -0.16 -25.71
N LEU A 344 -7.92 -0.75 -26.38
CA LEU A 344 -8.90 -1.67 -25.78
C LEU A 344 -9.02 -2.94 -26.63
N ASP A 345 -8.92 -4.12 -26.01
CA ASP A 345 -9.31 -5.39 -26.64
C ASP A 345 -10.42 -6.09 -25.84
N LEU A 346 -11.37 -6.71 -26.53
CA LEU A 346 -12.53 -7.33 -25.88
C LEU A 346 -13.06 -8.56 -26.62
N ARG A 347 -13.65 -9.49 -25.86
CA ARG A 347 -14.49 -10.58 -26.41
C ARG A 347 -15.92 -10.10 -26.62
N ASP A 348 -16.57 -10.60 -27.67
CA ASP A 348 -17.98 -10.37 -28.01
C ASP A 348 -18.99 -10.64 -26.88
N THR A 349 -18.66 -11.56 -25.97
CA THR A 349 -19.44 -11.85 -24.75
C THR A 349 -19.51 -10.71 -23.73
N CYS A 350 -18.62 -9.73 -23.80
CA CYS A 350 -18.57 -8.61 -22.84
C CYS A 350 -19.70 -7.60 -23.08
N ARG A 351 -20.13 -6.95 -21.99
CA ARG A 351 -21.17 -5.92 -21.96
C ARG A 351 -20.57 -4.60 -21.49
N LEU A 352 -19.66 -4.03 -22.27
CA LEU A 352 -19.00 -2.78 -21.92
C LEU A 352 -19.82 -1.57 -22.37
N VAL A 353 -19.74 -0.48 -21.62
CA VAL A 353 -20.13 0.85 -22.11
C VAL A 353 -18.84 1.65 -22.27
N VAL A 354 -18.43 1.88 -23.50
CA VAL A 354 -17.17 2.56 -23.85
C VAL A 354 -17.52 3.92 -24.41
N GLN A 355 -17.39 4.98 -23.60
CA GLN A 355 -17.85 6.32 -23.99
C GLN A 355 -16.86 7.45 -23.72
N GLY A 356 -16.76 8.42 -24.63
CA GLY A 356 -15.97 9.64 -24.41
C GLY A 356 -14.45 9.41 -24.25
N ASN A 357 -13.94 8.21 -24.55
CA ASN A 357 -12.53 7.90 -24.39
C ASN A 357 -11.71 8.44 -25.56
N THR A 358 -10.42 8.65 -25.33
CA THR A 358 -9.46 9.00 -26.39
C THR A 358 -8.45 7.88 -26.58
N PHE A 359 -8.38 7.35 -27.79
CA PHE A 359 -7.42 6.35 -28.23
C PHE A 359 -6.34 7.02 -29.08
N LEU A 360 -5.13 7.12 -28.56
CA LEU A 360 -4.01 7.87 -29.16
C LEU A 360 -2.83 6.96 -29.47
N GLY A 361 -2.30 6.98 -30.70
CA GLY A 361 -0.97 6.40 -31.00
C GLY A 361 -0.85 4.89 -30.77
N ASN A 362 -1.97 4.18 -30.64
CA ASN A 362 -1.98 2.74 -30.38
C ASN A 362 -1.77 1.99 -31.70
N GLN A 363 -1.25 0.76 -31.64
CA GLN A 363 -1.27 -0.11 -32.82
C GLN A 363 -2.71 -0.31 -33.32
N ARG A 364 -3.65 -0.55 -32.40
CA ARG A 364 -5.09 -0.57 -32.68
C ARG A 364 -5.81 0.24 -31.61
N GLY A 365 -6.79 1.06 -31.97
CA GLY A 365 -7.62 1.76 -30.99
C GLY A 365 -8.44 0.76 -30.19
N ILE A 366 -9.39 0.08 -30.86
CA ILE A 366 -10.22 -0.99 -30.27
C ILE A 366 -10.19 -2.26 -31.12
N VAL A 367 -10.04 -3.43 -30.48
CA VAL A 367 -10.07 -4.75 -31.13
C VAL A 367 -11.16 -5.64 -30.56
N GLY A 368 -12.07 -6.08 -31.42
CA GLY A 368 -13.05 -7.11 -31.09
C GLY A 368 -12.53 -8.52 -31.36
N PHE A 369 -12.87 -9.48 -30.52
CA PHE A 369 -12.68 -10.90 -30.82
C PHE A 369 -14.03 -11.62 -30.79
N LEU A 370 -14.42 -12.13 -31.96
CA LEU A 370 -15.66 -12.85 -32.17
C LEU A 370 -15.47 -14.34 -31.87
N ASN A 371 -16.40 -14.91 -31.12
CA ASN A 371 -16.55 -16.35 -30.87
C ASN A 371 -17.94 -16.84 -31.35
N GLY A 372 -18.48 -16.20 -32.39
CA GLY A 372 -19.77 -16.55 -33.01
C GLY A 372 -20.98 -15.83 -32.43
N ASN A 373 -20.83 -14.86 -31.53
CA ASN A 373 -21.93 -14.04 -31.02
C ASN A 373 -21.84 -12.58 -31.51
N PRO A 374 -22.97 -11.86 -31.62
CA PRO A 374 -22.93 -10.42 -31.84
C PRO A 374 -22.36 -9.69 -30.62
N HIS A 375 -21.60 -8.62 -30.87
CA HIS A 375 -21.05 -7.75 -29.83
C HIS A 375 -22.18 -7.15 -28.99
N ARG A 376 -22.06 -7.24 -27.65
CA ARG A 376 -23.04 -6.66 -26.70
C ARG A 376 -22.58 -5.36 -26.07
N SER A 377 -21.38 -4.90 -26.44
CA SER A 377 -20.80 -3.67 -25.93
C SER A 377 -21.28 -2.47 -26.73
N VAL A 378 -21.40 -1.33 -26.05
CA VAL A 378 -21.88 -0.06 -26.61
C VAL A 378 -20.71 0.91 -26.70
N PHE A 379 -20.52 1.52 -27.87
CA PHE A 379 -19.45 2.47 -28.14
C PHE A 379 -20.04 3.84 -28.53
N LYS A 380 -19.67 4.90 -27.80
CA LYS A 380 -20.23 6.25 -28.02
C LYS A 380 -19.14 7.32 -27.92
N GLU A 381 -19.11 8.27 -28.85
CA GLU A 381 -18.31 9.51 -28.72
C GLU A 381 -16.82 9.28 -28.39
N ASN A 382 -16.26 8.16 -28.84
CA ASN A 382 -14.84 7.88 -28.66
C ASN A 382 -14.04 8.59 -29.76
N ARG A 383 -12.92 9.19 -29.36
CA ARG A 383 -12.00 9.91 -30.25
C ARG A 383 -10.80 9.05 -30.57
N PHE A 384 -10.42 9.03 -31.83
CA PHE A 384 -9.28 8.26 -32.32
C PHE A 384 -8.29 9.20 -33.00
N TRP A 385 -7.00 9.09 -32.66
CA TRP A 385 -5.94 9.92 -33.24
C TRP A 385 -4.65 9.12 -33.37
N GLN A 386 -4.05 9.12 -34.57
CA GLN A 386 -2.75 8.51 -34.84
C GLN A 386 -2.62 7.02 -34.45
N ASN A 387 -3.73 6.28 -34.31
CA ASN A 387 -3.66 4.82 -34.20
C ASN A 387 -3.29 4.22 -35.56
N ASP A 388 -2.62 3.06 -35.61
CA ASP A 388 -2.35 2.40 -36.90
C ASP A 388 -3.67 1.91 -37.52
N ALA A 389 -4.58 1.40 -36.68
CA ALA A 389 -5.98 1.16 -37.00
C ALA A 389 -6.88 1.69 -35.89
N ASP A 390 -7.94 2.45 -36.23
CA ASP A 390 -8.88 2.96 -35.22
C ASP A 390 -9.65 1.81 -34.57
N THR A 391 -10.17 0.88 -35.39
CA THR A 391 -10.85 -0.33 -34.93
C THR A 391 -10.50 -1.56 -35.77
N GLU A 392 -10.55 -2.74 -35.16
CA GLU A 392 -10.39 -4.03 -35.83
C GLU A 392 -11.47 -5.02 -35.35
N ASN A 393 -12.06 -5.80 -36.26
CA ASN A 393 -13.08 -6.83 -35.98
C ASN A 393 -14.30 -6.32 -35.18
N LEU A 394 -14.62 -5.05 -35.39
CA LEU A 394 -15.78 -4.35 -34.88
C LEU A 394 -16.41 -3.63 -36.06
N ASP A 395 -17.74 -3.63 -36.11
CA ASP A 395 -18.43 -2.66 -36.95
C ASP A 395 -17.92 -1.28 -36.54
N PRO A 396 -17.53 -0.43 -37.51
CA PRO A 396 -16.93 0.85 -37.20
C PRO A 396 -17.86 1.58 -36.22
N PRO A 397 -17.40 1.88 -34.99
CA PRO A 397 -18.17 2.74 -34.12
C PRO A 397 -18.34 4.08 -34.83
N ILE A 398 -19.22 4.96 -34.34
CA ILE A 398 -19.25 6.34 -34.82
C ILE A 398 -17.88 6.96 -34.48
N VAL A 399 -16.92 6.85 -35.41
CA VAL A 399 -15.55 7.34 -35.27
C VAL A 399 -15.63 8.84 -35.43
N GLN A 400 -15.50 9.57 -34.31
CA GLN A 400 -15.26 11.00 -34.38
C GLN A 400 -13.76 11.21 -34.56
N ARG A 401 -13.34 11.52 -35.78
CA ARG A 401 -11.99 12.03 -36.05
C ARG A 401 -11.98 13.52 -35.74
N PRO A 402 -11.27 13.98 -34.70
CA PRO A 402 -11.12 15.41 -34.49
C PRO A 402 -10.38 16.03 -35.68
N GLN A 403 -10.74 17.25 -36.09
CA GLN A 403 -10.08 17.97 -37.20
C GLN A 403 -8.66 18.45 -36.84
N HIS A 404 -8.35 18.47 -35.55
CA HIS A 404 -7.08 18.89 -35.00
C HIS A 404 -6.54 17.80 -34.06
N PRO A 405 -5.21 17.72 -33.86
CA PRO A 405 -4.67 16.88 -32.82
C PRO A 405 -5.39 17.15 -31.50
N PRO A 406 -5.81 16.11 -30.75
CA PRO A 406 -6.46 16.31 -29.47
C PRO A 406 -5.52 17.10 -28.57
N MET A 407 -5.87 18.37 -28.37
CA MET A 407 -5.15 19.30 -27.53
C MET A 407 -5.63 19.05 -26.09
N TYR A 408 -4.84 18.34 -25.29
CA TYR A 408 -5.29 17.85 -23.98
C TYR A 408 -5.14 18.89 -22.86
N ALA A 409 -6.27 19.36 -22.32
CA ALA A 409 -6.31 20.04 -21.03
C ALA A 409 -6.86 19.09 -19.96
N THR A 410 -6.31 19.16 -18.75
CA THR A 410 -6.88 18.47 -17.59
C THR A 410 -7.80 19.43 -16.85
N THR A 411 -9.06 19.04 -16.67
CA THR A 411 -10.00 19.84 -15.88
C THR A 411 -9.58 19.84 -14.40
N ALA A 412 -10.16 20.73 -13.59
CA ALA A 412 -10.01 20.69 -12.13
C ALA A 412 -10.41 19.34 -11.49
N ARG A 413 -11.12 18.47 -12.24
CA ARG A 413 -11.51 17.11 -11.84
C ARG A 413 -10.58 16.01 -12.40
N GLY A 414 -9.51 16.36 -13.11
CA GLY A 414 -8.59 15.38 -13.74
C GLY A 414 -9.03 14.85 -15.10
N VAL A 415 -10.23 15.20 -15.59
CA VAL A 415 -10.75 14.80 -16.91
C VAL A 415 -9.86 15.34 -18.03
N ILE A 416 -9.49 14.48 -18.97
CA ILE A 416 -8.76 14.85 -20.19
C ILE A 416 -9.77 15.33 -21.24
N ARG A 417 -9.80 16.63 -21.53
CA ARG A 417 -10.62 17.21 -22.60
C ARG A 417 -9.78 17.60 -23.80
N SER A 418 -10.36 17.49 -24.99
CA SER A 418 -9.76 17.80 -26.28
C SER A 418 -9.93 19.27 -26.69
N ASP A 419 -10.33 20.16 -25.77
CA ASP A 419 -10.71 21.55 -26.04
C ASP A 419 -9.59 22.59 -25.83
N GLY A 420 -8.33 22.18 -25.60
CA GLY A 420 -7.20 23.09 -25.71
C GLY A 420 -6.09 22.95 -24.67
N GLY A 421 -5.04 22.20 -25.02
CA GLY A 421 -3.64 22.51 -24.73
C GLY A 421 -2.99 21.78 -23.55
N TYR A 422 -1.89 21.06 -23.82
CA TYR A 422 -0.95 20.57 -22.78
C TYR A 422 0.02 21.70 -22.41
N LYS A 423 -0.52 22.82 -21.97
CA LYS A 423 0.24 23.98 -21.48
C LYS A 423 -0.50 24.55 -20.28
N ASP A 424 -0.13 24.07 -19.09
CA ASP A 424 -0.11 24.76 -17.79
C ASP A 424 -0.72 24.03 -16.57
N LYS A 425 -0.01 24.24 -15.45
CA LYS A 425 -0.37 24.15 -14.01
C LYS A 425 -0.67 22.77 -13.42
N GLU A 426 -0.43 22.66 -12.10
CA GLU A 426 -0.55 21.45 -11.29
C GLU A 426 -1.93 20.79 -11.40
N THR A 427 -2.11 19.88 -12.35
CA THR A 427 -3.31 19.08 -12.44
C THR A 427 -3.10 17.75 -11.72
N PRO A 428 -4.17 17.05 -11.30
CA PRO A 428 -4.03 15.74 -10.67
C PRO A 428 -3.18 14.78 -11.51
N LEU A 429 -3.31 14.84 -12.84
CA LEU A 429 -2.52 14.02 -13.75
C LEU A 429 -1.05 14.44 -13.84
N SER A 430 -0.74 15.75 -13.91
CA SER A 430 0.66 16.20 -13.93
C SER A 430 1.40 15.80 -12.66
N ARG A 431 0.70 15.81 -11.51
CA ARG A 431 1.22 15.30 -10.24
C ARG A 431 1.50 13.80 -10.29
N LEU A 432 0.66 12.99 -10.94
CA LEU A 432 0.92 11.55 -11.10
C LEU A 432 2.08 11.27 -12.04
N TRP A 433 2.22 12.03 -13.12
CA TRP A 433 3.39 11.94 -14.01
C TRP A 433 4.68 12.32 -13.28
N GLN A 434 4.66 13.42 -12.52
CA GLN A 434 5.80 13.82 -11.69
C GLN A 434 6.13 12.74 -10.67
N LYS A 435 5.11 12.23 -9.96
CA LYS A 435 5.27 11.13 -9.00
C LYS A 435 5.89 9.89 -9.63
N TRP A 436 5.45 9.52 -10.84
CA TRP A 436 6.04 8.43 -11.60
C TRP A 436 7.50 8.71 -11.99
N ALA A 437 7.80 9.90 -12.48
CA ALA A 437 9.15 10.31 -12.86
C ALA A 437 10.10 10.31 -11.65
N ASP A 438 9.66 10.85 -10.51
CA ASP A 438 10.43 10.89 -9.26
C ASP A 438 10.79 9.49 -8.76
N HIS A 439 9.89 8.51 -8.93
CA HIS A 439 10.11 7.14 -8.45
C HIS A 439 10.86 6.25 -9.45
N THR A 440 10.90 6.61 -10.73
CA THR A 440 11.47 5.75 -11.78
C THR A 440 12.70 6.35 -12.44
N GLY A 441 12.96 7.65 -12.30
CA GLY A 441 13.99 8.38 -13.04
C GLY A 441 13.71 8.50 -14.54
N HIS A 442 12.50 8.16 -15.01
CA HIS A 442 12.13 8.22 -16.42
C HIS A 442 11.29 9.47 -16.73
N SER A 443 11.44 9.99 -17.95
CA SER A 443 10.47 10.88 -18.59
C SER A 443 9.56 10.07 -19.54
N TYR A 444 8.35 10.57 -19.80
CA TYR A 444 7.48 10.02 -20.83
C TYR A 444 7.63 10.85 -22.10
N GLU A 445 8.37 10.30 -23.05
CA GLU A 445 8.40 10.78 -24.42
C GLU A 445 7.48 9.84 -25.19
N GLY A 446 6.23 10.25 -25.45
CA GLY A 446 5.28 9.43 -26.21
C GLY A 446 5.85 8.99 -27.56
N ARG A 447 5.19 8.06 -28.27
CA ARG A 447 5.67 7.64 -29.59
C ARG A 447 5.71 8.85 -30.54
N ARG A 448 6.89 9.41 -30.79
CA ARG A 448 7.10 10.30 -31.93
C ARG A 448 7.07 9.44 -33.18
N ARG A 449 5.96 9.45 -33.92
CA ARG A 449 6.03 9.07 -35.32
C ARG A 449 6.89 10.11 -36.00
N VAL A 450 8.01 9.68 -36.58
CA VAL A 450 8.68 10.44 -37.63
C VAL A 450 7.63 10.61 -38.71
N GLU A 451 7.14 11.83 -38.89
CA GLU A 451 6.39 12.17 -40.09
C GLU A 451 7.35 11.94 -41.25
N THR A 452 7.26 10.78 -41.89
CA THR A 452 7.81 10.64 -43.23
C THR A 452 6.97 11.55 -44.09
N SER A 453 7.48 12.75 -44.32
CA SER A 453 7.02 13.67 -45.34
C SER A 453 7.03 12.93 -46.67
N ALA A 454 5.88 12.36 -47.04
CA ALA A 454 5.57 12.07 -48.42
C ALA A 454 5.24 13.42 -49.08
N GLU A 455 6.27 14.23 -49.33
CA GLU A 455 6.22 15.28 -50.33
C GLU A 455 6.74 14.67 -51.64
N VAL A 456 5.77 14.39 -52.51
CA VAL A 456 5.78 14.74 -53.93
C VAL A 456 7.17 14.81 -54.59
N GLN A 457 7.47 13.79 -55.42
CA GLN A 457 7.82 13.98 -56.83
C GLN A 457 7.46 12.74 -57.63
#